data_AF-A0A2A2PUR3-F1
#
_entry.id   AF-A0A2A2PUR3-F1
#
_cell.length_a   1.000
_cell.length_b   1.000
_cell.length_c   1.000
_cell.angle_alpha   90.00
_cell.angle_beta   90.00
_cell.angle_gamma   90.00
#
_symmetry.space_group_name_H-M   'P 1'
#
loop_
_entity.id
_entity.type
_entity.pdbx_description
1 polymer ?
#
loop_
_entity_poly.entity_id
_entity_poly.type
_entity_poly.pdbx_seq_one_letter_code
_entity_poly.pdbx_strand_id
1 'polypeptide(L)'
;MNRLPLILCAIAILGSVVSAGLFFQIGNSKQILELRLADATARAGKLETDLAQANEQNGALKGQVRALESDLGQIKVQFAAVETKAKQTEQDLAQTKNVLGVYELTARALADEISALRQDLAETRASNASPDAVAAYKDTIAELEKQLAAAKSGTAAPGTLASSTAVFTNRAGRATVLSVGPDSAFVVLNFGSVRGARLGHKLTVSQGTSEVAVVQISDVRPNFSIAQVLPDTLRGILQKGDPALLLR
;
A
#
# COMPACT_ATOMS: atom_id res chain seq x y z
N MET A 1 -4.15 -16.06 140.57
CA MET A 1 -3.22 -15.63 139.51
C MET A 1 -3.36 -16.61 138.35
N ASN A 2 -3.89 -16.22 137.17
CA ASN A 2 -3.87 -17.02 135.91
C ASN A 2 -4.52 -16.35 134.66
N ARG A 3 -4.91 -15.06 134.69
CA ARG A 3 -5.64 -14.42 133.56
C ARG A 3 -4.75 -13.70 132.53
N LEU A 4 -3.50 -13.41 132.90
CA LEU A 4 -2.50 -12.76 132.05
C LEU A 4 -2.09 -13.61 130.80
N PRO A 5 -1.82 -14.93 130.91
CA PRO A 5 -1.50 -15.73 129.73
C PRO A 5 -2.68 -15.90 128.77
N LEU A 6 -3.92 -15.82 129.27
CA LEU A 6 -5.14 -16.00 128.47
C LEU A 6 -5.41 -14.77 127.59
N ILE A 7 -5.15 -13.56 128.09
CA ILE A 7 -5.26 -12.31 127.32
C ILE A 7 -4.17 -12.24 126.24
N LEU A 8 -2.94 -12.66 126.56
CA LEU A 8 -1.83 -12.72 125.60
C LEU A 8 -2.11 -13.71 124.47
N CYS A 9 -2.70 -14.87 124.78
CA CYS A 9 -3.12 -15.86 123.80
C CYS A 9 -4.26 -15.33 122.89
N ALA A 10 -5.24 -14.64 123.46
CA ALA A 10 -6.33 -14.02 122.69
C ALA A 10 -5.81 -12.96 121.71
N ILE A 11 -4.85 -12.12 122.11
CA ILE A 11 -4.21 -11.12 121.24
C ILE A 11 -3.38 -11.80 120.13
N ALA A 12 -2.66 -12.87 120.46
CA ALA A 12 -1.89 -13.62 119.46
C ALA A 12 -2.78 -14.28 118.40
N ILE A 13 -3.94 -14.83 118.81
CA ILE A 13 -4.94 -15.39 117.89
C ILE A 13 -5.57 -14.28 117.04
N LEU A 14 -5.87 -13.12 117.63
CA LEU A 14 -6.39 -11.98 116.87
C LEU A 14 -5.38 -11.48 115.83
N GLY A 15 -4.11 -11.38 116.21
CA GLY A 15 -3.02 -11.01 115.31
C GLY A 15 -2.82 -12.02 114.17
N SER A 16 -2.92 -13.32 114.46
CA SER A 16 -2.78 -14.36 113.43
C SER A 16 -3.96 -14.37 112.44
N VAL A 17 -5.19 -14.16 112.91
CA VAL A 17 -6.39 -14.07 112.05
C VAL A 17 -6.32 -12.84 111.15
N VAL A 18 -5.93 -11.68 111.67
CA VAL A 18 -5.77 -10.45 110.87
C VAL A 18 -4.64 -10.61 109.85
N SER A 19 -3.51 -11.21 110.25
CA SER A 19 -2.39 -11.47 109.33
C SER A 19 -2.77 -12.47 108.23
N ALA A 20 -3.54 -13.51 108.55
CA ALA A 20 -4.03 -14.48 107.57
C ALA A 20 -5.02 -13.84 106.58
N GLY A 21 -5.91 -12.97 107.07
CA GLY A 21 -6.85 -12.22 106.23
C GLY A 21 -6.14 -11.28 105.24
N LEU A 22 -5.12 -10.54 105.71
CA LEU A 22 -4.30 -9.69 104.85
C LEU A 22 -3.48 -10.50 103.85
N PHE A 23 -2.90 -11.64 104.26
CA PHE A 23 -2.17 -12.52 103.35
C PHE A 23 -3.07 -13.05 102.23
N PHE A 24 -4.31 -13.43 102.55
CA PHE A 24 -5.29 -13.87 101.56
C PHE A 24 -5.71 -12.73 100.62
N GLN A 25 -5.91 -11.52 101.14
CA GLN A 25 -6.24 -10.35 100.33
C GLN A 25 -5.09 -9.94 99.39
N ILE A 26 -3.84 -10.04 99.86
CA ILE A 26 -2.63 -9.80 99.05
C ILE A 26 -2.48 -10.90 97.99
N GLY A 27 -2.73 -12.17 98.34
CA GLY A 27 -2.71 -13.28 97.38
C GLY A 27 -3.74 -13.11 96.27
N ASN A 28 -4.99 -12.76 96.62
CA ASN A 28 -6.06 -12.56 95.65
C ASN A 28 -5.82 -11.33 94.75
N SER A 29 -5.31 -10.23 95.31
CA SER A 29 -4.97 -9.04 94.51
C SER A 29 -3.80 -9.28 93.55
N LYS A 30 -2.78 -10.07 93.95
CA LYS A 30 -1.71 -10.51 93.04
C LYS A 30 -2.25 -11.34 91.89
N GLN A 31 -3.11 -12.32 92.16
CA GLN A 31 -3.73 -13.15 91.12
C GLN A 31 -4.55 -12.30 90.14
N ILE A 32 -5.30 -11.31 90.63
CA ILE A 32 -6.05 -10.39 89.77
C ILE A 32 -5.11 -9.52 88.92
N LEU A 33 -3.99 -9.06 89.49
CA LEU A 33 -2.99 -8.29 88.75
C LEU A 33 -2.32 -9.13 87.66
N GLU A 34 -1.92 -10.36 87.98
CA GLU A 34 -1.35 -11.30 87.02
C GLU A 34 -2.32 -11.62 85.89
N LEU A 35 -3.61 -11.83 86.21
CA LEU A 35 -4.65 -12.07 85.22
C LEU A 35 -4.90 -10.84 84.33
N ARG A 36 -4.90 -9.63 84.89
CA ARG A 36 -4.99 -8.39 84.11
C ARG A 36 -3.77 -8.15 83.24
N LEU A 37 -2.57 -8.48 83.72
CA LEU A 37 -1.34 -8.38 82.94
C LEU A 37 -1.38 -9.39 81.79
N ALA A 38 -1.78 -10.64 82.06
CA ALA A 38 -1.97 -11.66 81.04
C ALA A 38 -3.00 -11.22 79.97
N ASP A 39 -4.17 -10.71 80.37
CA ASP A 39 -5.19 -10.19 79.45
C ASP A 39 -4.68 -8.97 78.65
N ALA A 40 -3.99 -8.03 79.30
CA ALA A 40 -3.38 -6.89 78.63
C ALA A 40 -2.32 -7.31 77.60
N THR A 41 -1.47 -8.29 77.94
CA THR A 41 -0.47 -8.83 77.00
C THR A 41 -1.11 -9.57 75.83
N ALA A 42 -2.18 -10.33 76.08
CA ALA A 42 -2.93 -11.01 75.02
C ALA A 42 -3.60 -10.00 74.07
N ARG A 43 -4.19 -8.93 74.60
CA ARG A 43 -4.77 -7.83 73.81
C ARG A 43 -3.72 -7.07 73.03
N ALA A 44 -2.56 -6.78 73.62
CA ALA A 44 -1.44 -6.14 72.93
C ALA A 44 -0.96 -7.00 71.75
N GLY A 45 -0.79 -8.30 71.95
CA GLY A 45 -0.42 -9.23 70.88
C GLY A 45 -1.46 -9.29 69.76
N LYS A 46 -2.75 -9.31 70.11
CA LYS A 46 -3.84 -9.27 69.10
C LYS A 46 -3.86 -7.95 68.33
N LEU A 47 -3.70 -6.82 69.01
CA LEU A 47 -3.62 -5.52 68.34
C LEU A 47 -2.41 -5.42 67.42
N GLU A 48 -1.27 -6.00 67.80
CA GLU A 48 -0.09 -6.06 66.95
C GLU A 48 -0.32 -6.92 65.69
N THR A 49 -0.98 -8.08 65.83
CA THR A 49 -1.36 -8.90 64.67
C THR A 49 -2.36 -8.19 63.76
N ASP A 50 -3.36 -7.52 64.34
CA ASP A 50 -4.37 -6.78 63.58
C ASP A 50 -3.73 -5.58 62.84
N LEU A 51 -2.76 -4.90 63.47
CA LEU A 51 -2.02 -3.79 62.87
C LEU A 51 -1.10 -4.30 61.74
N ALA A 52 -0.42 -5.43 61.93
CA ALA A 52 0.36 -6.08 60.88
C ALA A 52 -0.51 -6.44 59.67
N GLN A 53 -1.68 -7.05 59.91
CA GLN A 53 -2.62 -7.41 58.85
C GLN A 53 -3.18 -6.18 58.13
N ALA A 54 -3.54 -5.13 58.87
CA ALA A 54 -4.03 -3.88 58.28
C ALA A 54 -2.95 -3.19 57.44
N ASN A 55 -1.68 -3.23 57.87
CA ASN A 55 -0.56 -2.70 57.09
C ASN A 55 -0.35 -3.49 55.80
N GLU A 56 -0.45 -4.82 55.84
CA GLU A 56 -0.36 -5.67 54.65
C GLU A 56 -1.48 -5.37 53.66
N GLN A 57 -2.73 -5.27 54.15
CA GLN A 57 -3.88 -4.90 53.31
C GLN A 57 -3.72 -3.49 52.70
N ASN A 58 -3.22 -2.52 53.47
CA ASN A 58 -2.97 -1.18 52.97
C ASN A 58 -1.85 -1.17 51.90
N GLY A 59 -0.82 -2.01 52.07
CA GLY A 59 0.21 -2.25 51.06
C GLY A 59 -0.38 -2.85 49.77
N ALA A 60 -1.23 -3.87 49.90
CA ALA A 60 -1.91 -4.50 48.78
C ALA A 60 -2.85 -3.52 48.05
N LEU A 61 -3.65 -2.74 48.77
CA LEU A 61 -4.54 -1.73 48.20
C LEU A 61 -3.74 -0.66 47.45
N LYS A 62 -2.64 -0.15 48.03
CA LYS A 62 -1.75 0.80 47.33
C LYS A 62 -1.15 0.21 46.06
N GLY A 63 -0.81 -1.08 46.08
CA GLY A 63 -0.37 -1.81 44.89
C GLY A 63 -1.45 -1.85 43.81
N GLN A 64 -2.69 -2.20 44.18
CA GLN A 64 -3.82 -2.24 43.27
C GLN A 64 -4.15 -0.85 42.69
N VAL A 65 -4.10 0.21 43.50
CA VAL A 65 -4.32 1.59 43.04
C VAL A 65 -3.29 1.98 41.99
N ARG A 66 -2.00 1.66 42.22
CA ARG A 66 -0.94 1.94 41.24
C ARG A 66 -1.11 1.14 39.95
N ALA A 67 -1.52 -0.12 40.04
CA ALA A 67 -1.80 -0.95 38.88
C ALA A 67 -2.97 -0.37 38.06
N LEU A 68 -4.08 -0.03 38.72
CA LEU A 68 -5.23 0.60 38.08
C LEU A 68 -4.89 1.97 37.46
N GLU A 69 -4.04 2.76 38.10
CA GLU A 69 -3.59 4.04 37.56
C GLU A 69 -2.75 3.85 36.28
N SER A 70 -1.87 2.85 36.26
CA SER A 70 -1.12 2.44 35.07
C SER A 70 -2.04 1.96 33.95
N ASP A 71 -3.00 1.09 34.26
CA ASP A 71 -3.95 0.55 33.29
C ASP A 71 -4.84 1.65 32.70
N LEU A 72 -5.31 2.58 33.54
CA LEU A 72 -6.07 3.75 33.09
C LEU A 72 -5.23 4.63 32.16
N GLY A 73 -3.94 4.83 32.48
CA GLY A 73 -2.99 5.49 31.59
C GLY A 73 -2.86 4.81 30.23
N GLN A 74 -2.69 3.47 30.21
CA GLN A 74 -2.61 2.70 28.97
C GLN A 74 -3.91 2.76 28.16
N ILE A 75 -5.07 2.63 28.82
CA ILE A 75 -6.39 2.72 28.17
C ILE A 75 -6.57 4.10 27.53
N LYS A 76 -6.18 5.19 28.19
CA LYS A 76 -6.25 6.54 27.61
C LYS A 76 -5.40 6.65 26.34
N VAL A 77 -4.19 6.11 26.34
CA VAL A 77 -3.31 6.10 25.16
C VAL A 77 -3.91 5.27 24.04
N GLN A 78 -4.45 4.08 24.34
CA GLN A 78 -5.12 3.24 23.36
C GLN A 78 -6.38 3.92 22.78
N PHE A 79 -7.17 4.57 23.64
CA PHE A 79 -8.35 5.30 23.22
C PHE A 79 -8.00 6.44 22.25
N ALA A 80 -6.98 7.25 22.58
CA ALA A 80 -6.49 8.30 21.70
C ALA A 80 -6.01 7.73 20.35
N ALA A 81 -5.30 6.60 20.36
CA ALA A 81 -4.85 5.93 19.14
C ALA A 81 -6.03 5.41 18.30
N VAL A 82 -7.05 4.83 18.92
CA VAL A 82 -8.27 4.38 18.23
C VAL A 82 -9.04 5.57 17.66
N GLU A 83 -9.16 6.67 18.39
CA GLU A 83 -9.81 7.90 17.91
C GLU A 83 -9.07 8.47 16.69
N THR A 84 -7.73 8.49 16.70
CA THR A 84 -6.96 8.92 15.52
C THR A 84 -7.17 8.00 14.31
N LYS A 85 -7.23 6.69 14.53
CA LYS A 85 -7.50 5.72 13.46
C LYS A 85 -8.90 5.87 12.90
N ALA A 86 -9.90 6.07 13.75
CA ALA A 86 -11.28 6.31 13.31
C ALA A 86 -11.38 7.55 12.41
N LYS A 87 -10.75 8.66 12.80
CA LYS A 87 -10.69 9.89 11.97
C LYS A 87 -9.97 9.65 10.64
N GLN A 88 -8.88 8.90 10.62
CA GLN A 88 -8.18 8.54 9.39
C GLN A 88 -9.07 7.70 8.47
N THR A 89 -9.74 6.67 9.00
CA THR A 89 -10.63 5.81 8.21
C THR A 89 -11.84 6.59 7.67
N GLU A 90 -12.38 7.54 8.42
CA GLU A 90 -13.44 8.44 7.92
C GLU A 90 -12.94 9.33 6.77
N GLN A 91 -11.73 9.86 6.87
CA GLN A 91 -11.11 10.64 5.79
C GLN A 91 -10.85 9.78 4.55
N ASP A 92 -10.33 8.57 4.71
CA ASP A 92 -10.10 7.62 3.62
C ASP A 92 -11.42 7.23 2.93
N LEU A 93 -12.48 7.03 3.70
CA LEU A 93 -13.82 6.74 3.18
C LEU A 93 -14.37 7.94 2.38
N ALA A 94 -14.16 9.16 2.86
CA ALA A 94 -14.55 10.36 2.12
C ALA A 94 -13.74 10.51 0.82
N GLN A 95 -12.42 10.27 0.86
CA GLN A 95 -11.56 10.33 -0.33
C GLN A 95 -11.95 9.27 -1.36
N THR A 96 -12.16 8.03 -0.94
CA THR A 96 -12.58 6.94 -1.84
C THR A 96 -13.94 7.21 -2.47
N LYS A 97 -14.90 7.77 -1.72
CA LYS A 97 -16.18 8.24 -2.29
C LYS A 97 -16.00 9.33 -3.35
N ASN A 98 -15.13 10.30 -3.11
CA ASN A 98 -14.86 11.36 -4.09
C ASN A 98 -14.22 10.80 -5.36
N VAL A 99 -13.23 9.91 -5.22
CA VAL A 99 -12.57 9.23 -6.34
C VAL A 99 -13.58 8.40 -7.13
N LEU A 100 -14.45 7.66 -6.45
CA LEU A 100 -15.52 6.90 -7.12
C LEU A 100 -16.45 7.82 -7.91
N GLY A 101 -16.86 8.96 -7.34
CA GLY A 101 -17.68 9.95 -8.03
C GLY A 101 -17.01 10.50 -9.30
N VAL A 102 -15.69 10.77 -9.25
CA VAL A 102 -14.92 11.17 -10.43
C VAL A 102 -14.90 10.05 -11.47
N TYR A 103 -14.65 8.80 -11.07
CA TYR A 103 -14.68 7.67 -11.98
C TYR A 103 -16.05 7.50 -12.65
N GLU A 104 -17.15 7.63 -11.90
CA GLU A 104 -18.50 7.57 -12.46
C GLU A 104 -18.75 8.69 -13.50
N LEU A 105 -18.31 9.92 -13.22
CA LEU A 105 -18.42 11.03 -14.16
C LEU A 105 -17.58 10.79 -15.43
N THR A 106 -16.34 10.32 -15.28
CA THR A 106 -15.48 10.00 -16.43
C THR A 106 -16.03 8.85 -17.26
N ALA A 107 -16.62 7.82 -16.63
CA ALA A 107 -17.24 6.71 -17.33
C ALA A 107 -18.46 7.17 -18.14
N ARG A 108 -19.26 8.11 -17.62
CA ARG A 108 -20.36 8.73 -18.37
C ARG A 108 -19.84 9.57 -19.54
N ALA A 109 -18.86 10.43 -19.31
CA ALA A 109 -18.27 11.25 -20.37
C ALA A 109 -17.69 10.38 -21.50
N LEU A 110 -16.98 9.31 -21.17
CA LEU A 110 -16.47 8.34 -22.16
C LEU A 110 -17.58 7.61 -22.90
N ALA A 111 -18.69 7.26 -22.22
CA ALA A 111 -19.84 6.66 -22.87
C ALA A 111 -20.49 7.62 -23.88
N ASP A 112 -20.62 8.89 -23.51
CA ASP A 112 -21.14 9.95 -24.38
C ASP A 112 -20.22 10.18 -25.58
N GLU A 113 -18.90 10.25 -25.37
CA GLU A 113 -17.90 10.34 -26.45
C GLU A 113 -17.97 9.15 -27.41
N ILE A 114 -18.09 7.92 -26.90
CA ILE A 114 -18.24 6.73 -27.74
C ILE A 114 -19.52 6.81 -28.57
N SER A 115 -20.61 7.32 -28.00
CA SER A 115 -21.88 7.49 -28.72
C SER A 115 -21.76 8.54 -29.83
N ALA A 116 -21.12 9.68 -29.54
CA ALA A 116 -20.86 10.74 -30.52
C ALA A 116 -19.94 10.25 -31.64
N LEU A 117 -18.82 9.60 -31.31
CA LEU A 117 -17.91 9.02 -32.29
C LEU A 117 -18.58 7.98 -33.18
N ARG A 118 -19.51 7.17 -32.63
CA ARG A 118 -20.30 6.22 -33.44
C ARG A 118 -21.22 6.94 -34.41
N GLN A 119 -21.84 8.03 -33.99
CA GLN A 119 -22.69 8.86 -34.85
C GLN A 119 -21.85 9.53 -35.95
N ASP A 120 -20.73 10.15 -35.60
CA ASP A 120 -19.79 10.76 -36.55
C ASP A 120 -19.27 9.74 -37.56
N LEU A 121 -18.97 8.51 -37.12
CA LEU A 121 -18.54 7.43 -38.00
C LEU A 121 -19.69 6.98 -38.94
N ALA A 122 -20.91 6.89 -38.43
CA ALA A 122 -22.09 6.59 -39.25
C ALA A 122 -22.34 7.69 -40.30
N GLU A 123 -22.23 8.95 -39.91
CA GLU A 123 -22.37 10.11 -40.80
C GLU A 123 -21.23 10.18 -41.83
N THR A 124 -19.99 9.95 -41.41
CA THR A 124 -18.82 9.87 -42.29
C THR A 124 -18.94 8.72 -43.29
N ARG A 125 -19.48 7.57 -42.87
CA ARG A 125 -19.79 6.45 -43.78
C ARG A 125 -20.89 6.84 -44.76
N ALA A 126 -21.95 7.50 -44.30
CA ALA A 126 -23.01 7.96 -45.18
C ALA A 126 -22.51 8.99 -46.21
N SER A 127 -21.60 9.89 -45.81
CA SER A 127 -21.10 10.97 -46.67
C SER A 127 -19.94 10.56 -47.59
N ASN A 128 -18.99 9.73 -47.13
CA ASN A 128 -17.81 9.33 -47.92
C ASN A 128 -17.98 7.98 -48.62
N ALA A 129 -18.90 7.14 -48.16
CA ALA A 129 -19.14 5.81 -48.69
C ALA A 129 -20.65 5.57 -48.82
N SER A 130 -21.34 6.43 -49.56
CA SER A 130 -22.62 6.04 -50.16
C SER A 130 -22.38 4.67 -50.83
N PRO A 131 -23.02 3.59 -50.34
CA PRO A 131 -22.81 2.25 -50.89
C PRO A 131 -23.10 2.24 -52.40
N ASP A 132 -24.03 3.09 -52.81
CA ASP A 132 -24.43 3.30 -54.20
C ASP A 132 -23.32 3.97 -55.03
N ALA A 133 -22.61 4.96 -54.47
CA ALA A 133 -21.48 5.59 -55.16
C ALA A 133 -20.30 4.60 -55.32
N VAL A 134 -20.01 3.80 -54.29
CA VAL A 134 -18.95 2.78 -54.36
C VAL A 134 -19.34 1.65 -55.31
N ALA A 135 -20.61 1.26 -55.36
CA ALA A 135 -21.12 0.29 -56.34
C ALA A 135 -21.03 0.86 -57.77
N ALA A 136 -21.46 2.10 -57.99
CA ALA A 136 -21.33 2.77 -59.28
C ALA A 136 -19.87 2.93 -59.73
N TYR A 137 -18.93 3.22 -58.81
CA TYR A 137 -17.51 3.24 -59.12
C TYR A 137 -16.98 1.84 -59.47
N LYS A 138 -17.45 0.78 -58.81
CA LYS A 138 -17.07 -0.60 -59.18
C LYS A 138 -17.60 -1.00 -60.54
N ASP A 139 -18.85 -0.66 -60.84
CA ASP A 139 -19.48 -0.98 -62.14
C ASP A 139 -18.80 -0.22 -63.29
N THR A 140 -18.47 1.06 -63.08
CA THR A 140 -17.71 1.85 -64.05
C THR A 140 -16.28 1.32 -64.24
N ILE A 141 -15.61 0.87 -63.17
CA ILE A 141 -14.30 0.20 -63.27
C ILE A 141 -14.43 -1.10 -64.07
N ALA A 142 -15.43 -1.94 -63.79
CA ALA A 142 -15.65 -3.19 -64.52
C ALA A 142 -15.93 -2.96 -66.02
N GLU A 143 -16.70 -1.92 -66.34
CA GLU A 143 -16.97 -1.52 -67.72
C GLU A 143 -15.71 -0.94 -68.40
N LEU A 144 -14.92 -0.12 -67.68
CA LEU A 144 -13.63 0.37 -68.18
C LEU A 144 -12.64 -0.77 -68.40
N GLU A 145 -12.57 -1.76 -67.51
CA GLU A 145 -11.74 -2.96 -67.67
C GLU A 145 -12.17 -3.79 -68.88
N LYS A 146 -13.47 -3.91 -69.12
CA LYS A 146 -14.03 -4.56 -70.32
C LYS A 146 -13.67 -3.80 -71.59
N GLN A 147 -13.75 -2.47 -71.57
CA GLN A 147 -13.33 -1.62 -72.69
C GLN A 147 -11.83 -1.69 -72.93
N LEU A 148 -11.02 -1.76 -71.87
CA LEU A 148 -9.56 -1.91 -71.95
C LEU A 148 -9.19 -3.31 -72.46
N ALA A 149 -9.90 -4.35 -72.03
CA ALA A 149 -9.76 -5.70 -72.58
C ALA A 149 -10.18 -5.78 -74.05
N ALA A 150 -11.26 -5.09 -74.45
CA ALA A 150 -11.68 -5.00 -75.85
C ALA A 150 -10.68 -4.19 -76.70
N ALA A 151 -10.14 -3.10 -76.19
CA ALA A 151 -9.09 -2.32 -76.85
C ALA A 151 -7.80 -3.12 -77.00
N LYS A 152 -7.43 -3.91 -75.97
CA LYS A 152 -6.29 -4.84 -75.98
C LYS A 152 -6.52 -6.05 -76.90
N SER A 153 -7.77 -6.50 -77.06
CA SER A 153 -8.15 -7.56 -78.00
C SER A 153 -8.23 -7.06 -79.45
N GLY A 154 -8.54 -5.77 -79.65
CA GLY A 154 -8.46 -5.08 -80.94
C GLY A 154 -7.04 -4.71 -81.36
N THR A 155 -6.05 -4.87 -80.48
CA THR A 155 -4.62 -4.68 -80.75
C THR A 155 -3.83 -5.96 -80.43
N ALA A 156 -4.18 -7.05 -81.11
CA ALA A 156 -3.39 -8.29 -81.08
C ALA A 156 -2.27 -8.27 -82.14
N ALA A 157 -1.15 -7.62 -81.82
CA ALA A 157 0.19 -7.97 -82.30
C ALA A 157 1.24 -7.48 -81.27
N PRO A 158 2.36 -8.21 -81.08
CA PRO A 158 2.89 -8.51 -79.76
C PRO A 158 3.83 -7.43 -79.22
N GLY A 159 3.63 -7.06 -77.97
CA GLY A 159 4.49 -6.13 -77.25
C GLY A 159 4.65 -6.53 -75.80
N THR A 160 5.75 -7.25 -75.54
CA THR A 160 6.54 -7.19 -74.31
C THR A 160 5.82 -7.27 -72.96
N LEU A 161 5.97 -8.44 -72.35
CA LEU A 161 6.08 -8.62 -70.91
C LEU A 161 6.94 -7.50 -70.29
N ALA A 162 6.29 -6.58 -69.59
CA ALA A 162 6.92 -5.75 -68.58
C ALA A 162 6.03 -5.81 -67.34
N SER A 163 6.21 -6.91 -66.59
CA SER A 163 5.86 -6.91 -65.18
C SER A 163 6.70 -5.82 -64.52
N SER A 164 6.12 -4.64 -64.35
CA SER A 164 6.61 -3.62 -63.43
C SER A 164 6.38 -4.07 -62.00
N THR A 165 7.02 -5.18 -61.62
CA THR A 165 7.37 -5.42 -60.23
C THR A 165 8.53 -4.48 -59.97
N ALA A 166 8.23 -3.25 -59.53
CA ALA A 166 9.24 -2.37 -59.00
C ALA A 166 9.80 -3.04 -57.75
N VAL A 167 10.85 -3.81 -58.00
CA VAL A 167 11.77 -4.40 -57.05
C VAL A 167 12.15 -3.28 -56.08
N PHE A 168 11.57 -3.33 -54.87
CA PHE A 168 12.20 -2.72 -53.72
C PHE A 168 13.58 -3.36 -53.64
N THR A 169 14.58 -2.64 -54.17
CA THR A 169 15.96 -3.06 -54.09
C THR A 169 16.30 -3.16 -52.62
N ASN A 170 16.29 -4.39 -52.13
CA ASN A 170 16.58 -4.78 -50.76
C ASN A 170 18.08 -4.57 -50.55
N ARG A 171 18.49 -3.30 -50.44
CA ARG A 171 19.87 -2.90 -50.24
C ARG A 171 20.15 -3.12 -48.75
N ALA A 172 20.92 -4.17 -48.47
CA ALA A 172 21.34 -4.54 -47.12
C ALA A 172 21.83 -3.29 -46.35
N GLY A 173 21.26 -3.06 -45.16
CA GLY A 173 21.64 -1.94 -44.28
C GLY A 173 20.79 -0.68 -44.38
N ARG A 174 19.70 -0.66 -45.17
CA ARG A 174 18.68 0.42 -45.11
C ARG A 174 17.50 0.01 -44.23
N ALA A 175 17.24 0.81 -43.21
CA ALA A 175 16.12 0.69 -42.30
C ALA A 175 15.24 1.94 -42.39
N THR A 176 13.97 1.86 -42.00
CA THR A 176 13.08 3.03 -41.87
C THR A 176 12.47 3.04 -40.48
N VAL A 177 12.32 4.23 -39.91
CA VAL A 177 11.68 4.42 -38.60
C VAL A 177 10.17 4.20 -38.75
N LEU A 178 9.64 3.16 -38.13
CA LEU A 178 8.21 2.82 -38.08
C LEU A 178 7.47 3.58 -36.98
N SER A 179 8.14 3.81 -35.86
CA SER A 179 7.60 4.54 -34.71
C SER A 179 8.73 5.12 -33.86
N VAL A 180 8.45 6.23 -33.19
CA VAL A 180 9.34 6.90 -32.25
C VAL A 180 8.70 6.84 -30.87
N GLY A 181 9.48 6.45 -29.87
CA GLY A 181 9.05 6.43 -28.47
C GLY A 181 8.98 7.83 -27.86
N PRO A 182 8.44 7.95 -26.64
CA PRO A 182 8.41 9.21 -25.90
C PRO A 182 9.81 9.81 -25.79
N ASP A 183 9.90 11.14 -25.92
CA ASP A 183 11.12 11.95 -25.87
C ASP A 183 12.22 11.53 -26.84
N SER A 184 11.88 10.84 -27.93
CA SER A 184 12.87 10.28 -28.87
C SER A 184 13.88 9.34 -28.18
N ALA A 185 13.49 8.65 -27.09
CA ALA A 185 14.39 7.77 -26.33
C ALA A 185 14.69 6.45 -27.07
N PHE A 186 13.74 5.95 -27.84
CA PHE A 186 13.89 4.75 -28.66
C PHE A 186 13.11 4.87 -29.96
N VAL A 187 13.50 4.11 -30.97
CA VAL A 187 12.83 4.03 -32.28
C VAL A 187 12.61 2.58 -32.67
N VAL A 188 11.49 2.31 -33.31
CA VAL A 188 11.19 1.01 -33.92
C VAL A 188 11.57 1.09 -35.39
N LEU A 189 12.43 0.19 -35.85
CA LEU A 189 12.98 0.18 -37.20
C LEU A 189 12.46 -1.03 -37.98
N ASN A 190 12.20 -0.87 -39.27
CA ASN A 190 11.89 -1.97 -40.19
C ASN A 190 13.14 -2.79 -40.59
N PHE A 191 13.92 -3.18 -39.59
CA PHE A 191 15.19 -3.89 -39.73
C PHE A 191 15.30 -4.97 -38.67
N GLY A 192 14.74 -6.14 -38.95
CA GLY A 192 14.77 -7.30 -38.06
C GLY A 192 15.94 -8.26 -38.32
N SER A 193 15.98 -9.37 -37.59
CA SER A 193 17.01 -10.41 -37.72
C SER A 193 17.05 -11.02 -39.12
N VAL A 194 15.89 -11.13 -39.80
CA VAL A 194 15.78 -11.61 -41.18
C VAL A 194 16.50 -10.69 -42.17
N ARG A 195 16.68 -9.41 -41.81
CA ARG A 195 17.40 -8.40 -42.61
C ARG A 195 18.85 -8.19 -42.16
N GLY A 196 19.34 -8.98 -41.20
CA GLY A 196 20.70 -8.91 -40.68
C GLY A 196 20.89 -7.99 -39.47
N ALA A 197 19.82 -7.61 -38.77
CA ALA A 197 19.93 -6.87 -37.52
C ALA A 197 20.57 -7.72 -36.42
N ARG A 198 21.52 -7.13 -35.69
CA ARG A 198 22.16 -7.73 -34.52
C ARG A 198 22.13 -6.74 -33.36
N LEU A 199 22.09 -7.28 -32.15
CA LEU A 199 22.19 -6.49 -30.92
C LEU A 199 23.49 -5.68 -30.93
N GLY A 200 23.40 -4.40 -30.58
CA GLY A 200 24.54 -3.49 -30.51
C GLY A 200 24.97 -2.84 -31.83
N HIS A 201 24.35 -3.17 -32.96
CA HIS A 201 24.59 -2.43 -34.21
C HIS A 201 24.15 -0.97 -34.08
N LYS A 202 24.96 -0.05 -34.61
CA LYS A 202 24.66 1.38 -34.65
C LYS A 202 24.13 1.75 -36.03
N LEU A 203 23.07 2.54 -36.08
CA LEU A 203 22.53 3.12 -37.32
C LEU A 203 22.46 4.63 -37.19
N THR A 204 22.77 5.34 -38.27
CA THR A 204 22.51 6.77 -38.39
C THR A 204 21.13 6.99 -38.98
N VAL A 205 20.25 7.69 -38.27
CA VAL A 205 18.97 8.17 -38.77
C VAL A 205 19.20 9.53 -39.41
N SER A 206 18.82 9.66 -40.68
CA SER A 206 18.94 10.89 -41.45
C SER A 206 17.57 11.38 -41.89
N GLN A 207 17.32 12.67 -41.79
CA GLN A 207 16.13 13.32 -42.33
C GLN A 207 16.56 14.16 -43.54
N GLY A 208 16.21 13.71 -44.75
CA GLY A 208 16.70 14.32 -45.99
C GLY A 208 18.22 14.13 -46.14
N THR A 209 18.98 15.24 -46.10
CA THR A 209 20.45 15.27 -46.23
C THR A 209 21.19 15.45 -44.91
N SER A 210 20.47 15.55 -43.78
CA SER A 210 21.05 15.83 -42.47
C SER A 210 20.93 14.61 -41.57
N GLU A 211 22.03 14.22 -40.93
CA GLU A 211 22.04 13.18 -39.89
C GLU A 211 21.43 13.75 -38.61
N VAL A 212 20.34 13.12 -38.15
CA VAL A 212 19.53 13.60 -37.02
C VAL A 212 19.88 12.88 -35.73
N ALA A 213 20.18 11.58 -35.77
CA ALA A 213 20.59 10.84 -34.57
C ALA A 213 21.34 9.55 -34.90
N VAL A 214 22.15 9.06 -33.95
CA VAL A 214 22.68 7.70 -33.96
C VAL A 214 21.86 6.84 -33.02
N VAL A 215 21.41 5.69 -33.50
CA VAL A 215 20.59 4.74 -32.75
C VAL A 215 21.30 3.40 -32.65
N GLN A 216 21.26 2.77 -31.47
CA GLN A 216 21.87 1.48 -31.21
C GLN A 216 20.79 0.43 -30.99
N ILE A 217 20.86 -0.69 -31.70
CA ILE A 217 19.88 -1.77 -31.57
C ILE A 217 19.96 -2.42 -30.19
N SER A 218 18.87 -2.31 -29.43
CA SER A 218 18.72 -2.89 -28.08
C SER A 218 17.90 -4.18 -28.09
N ASP A 219 16.96 -4.35 -29.03
CA ASP A 219 16.18 -5.57 -29.20
C ASP A 219 15.95 -5.87 -30.70
N VAL A 220 16.00 -7.15 -31.06
CA VAL A 220 15.86 -7.63 -32.44
C VAL A 220 14.74 -8.64 -32.53
N ARG A 221 13.72 -8.34 -33.34
CA ARG A 221 12.65 -9.26 -33.71
C ARG A 221 12.80 -9.69 -35.18
N PRO A 222 12.04 -10.71 -35.65
CA PRO A 222 12.16 -11.21 -37.01
C PRO A 222 12.01 -10.12 -38.09
N ASN A 223 11.00 -9.25 -37.93
CA ASN A 223 10.62 -8.26 -38.94
C ASN A 223 10.94 -6.81 -38.56
N PHE A 224 11.23 -6.53 -37.29
CA PHE A 224 11.53 -5.18 -36.80
C PHE A 224 12.56 -5.22 -35.67
N SER A 225 13.20 -4.11 -35.38
CA SER A 225 14.09 -3.97 -34.22
C SER A 225 13.74 -2.72 -33.43
N ILE A 226 14.06 -2.74 -32.14
CA ILE A 226 13.97 -1.58 -31.26
C ILE A 226 15.40 -1.09 -31.06
N ALA A 227 15.65 0.16 -31.41
CA ALA A 227 16.93 0.81 -31.19
C ALA A 227 16.76 1.96 -30.21
N GLN A 228 17.70 2.06 -29.26
CA GLN A 228 17.79 3.17 -28.35
C GLN A 228 18.56 4.32 -29.00
N VAL A 229 18.06 5.54 -28.84
CA VAL A 229 18.69 6.72 -29.41
C VAL A 229 19.81 7.19 -28.48
N LEU A 230 21.00 7.46 -29.02
CA LEU A 230 22.10 8.02 -28.23
C LEU A 230 21.84 9.53 -28.02
N PRO A 231 21.60 9.98 -26.78
CA PRO A 231 21.22 11.37 -26.50
C PRO A 231 22.28 12.38 -26.96
N ASP A 232 23.57 12.00 -26.90
CA ASP A 232 24.70 12.85 -27.33
C ASP A 232 24.71 13.15 -28.84
N THR A 233 23.94 12.39 -29.62
CA THR A 233 23.92 12.49 -31.09
C THR A 233 22.63 13.06 -31.66
N LEU A 234 21.66 13.38 -30.80
CA LEU A 234 20.35 13.89 -31.22
C LEU A 234 20.44 15.36 -31.62
N ARG A 235 20.26 15.63 -32.91
CA ARG A 235 20.34 16.96 -33.55
C ARG A 235 19.00 17.40 -34.15
N GLY A 236 17.87 16.94 -33.60
CA GLY A 236 16.54 17.29 -34.07
C GLY A 236 15.44 16.36 -33.56
N ILE A 237 14.23 16.50 -34.10
CA ILE A 237 13.07 15.66 -33.76
C ILE A 237 13.03 14.48 -34.73
N LEU A 238 13.03 13.25 -34.21
CA LEU A 238 12.87 12.03 -35.03
C LEU A 238 11.43 11.88 -35.50
N GLN A 239 11.22 11.54 -36.77
CA GLN A 239 9.89 11.34 -37.34
C GLN A 239 9.71 9.93 -37.92
N LYS A 240 8.44 9.52 -38.00
CA LYS A 240 8.05 8.28 -38.66
C LYS A 240 8.34 8.39 -40.16
N GLY A 241 9.10 7.42 -40.68
CA GLY A 241 9.50 7.36 -42.09
C GLY A 241 10.97 7.71 -42.34
N ASP A 242 11.70 8.20 -41.33
CA ASP A 242 13.09 8.59 -41.51
C ASP A 242 13.98 7.38 -41.91
N PRO A 243 14.83 7.51 -42.95
CA PRO A 243 15.77 6.48 -43.32
C PRO A 243 16.90 6.36 -42.30
N ALA A 244 17.21 5.13 -41.92
CA ALA A 244 18.32 4.77 -41.06
C ALA A 244 19.31 3.88 -41.82
N LEU A 245 20.60 4.22 -41.74
CA LEU A 245 21.68 3.52 -42.41
C LEU A 245 22.58 2.86 -41.38
N LEU A 246 22.90 1.58 -41.61
CA LEU A 246 23.82 0.85 -40.74
C LEU A 246 25.23 1.46 -40.83
N LEU A 247 25.78 1.89 -39.69
CA LEU A 247 27.19 2.23 -39.55
C LEU A 247 27.98 0.92 -39.56
N ARG A 248 28.94 0.83 -40.49
CA ARG A 248 29.83 -0.34 -40.61
C ARG A 248 31.03 -0.21 -39.69
#